data_AF-A0A2V9FHY7-F1
#
_entry.id   AF-A0A2V9FHY7-F1
#
_cell.length_a   1.000
_cell.length_b   1.000
_cell.length_c   1.000
_cell.angle_alpha   90.00
_cell.angle_beta   90.00
_cell.angle_gamma   90.00
#
_symmetry.space_group_name_H-M   'P 1'
#
loop_
_entity.id
_entity.type
_entity.pdbx_description
1 polymer ?
#
loop_
_entity_poly.entity_id
_entity_poly.type
_entity_poly.pdbx_seq_one_letter_code
_entity_poly.pdbx_strand_id
1 'polypeptide(L)'
;MPVARIRRGPLCPCAGAPATTSRTNFAKETYRWSMSNNNPIDLRQDRREWLKTSAAIVGASLLPLPAITQEQPHAETASAKPVGKSSENNFPSRFFTPLQHALVEELSETIIPADDHSGGAKAAKVADFIDQLLGETYDDNQKALWREGLRLVDLMSRHYSGKSFLEARPEERVAVLKVLSDNDHMTDLPEVRFFIELKRLTVRGYYTSKIGIHDELEYKGNRILQEYVGCDDQGPANS
;
A
#
# COMPACT_ATOMS: atom_id res chain seq x y z
N MET A 1 -41.80 -51.44 2.56
CA MET A 1 -40.45 -51.08 3.02
C MET A 1 -39.70 -52.33 3.44
N PRO A 2 -38.54 -52.63 2.86
CA PRO A 2 -37.52 -53.40 3.53
C PRO A 2 -36.25 -52.57 3.74
N VAL A 3 -35.78 -52.51 4.99
CA VAL A 3 -34.55 -51.83 5.41
C VAL A 3 -33.36 -52.73 5.04
N ALA A 4 -32.49 -52.25 4.14
CA ALA A 4 -31.27 -52.96 3.78
C ALA A 4 -30.23 -52.83 4.90
N ARG A 5 -29.74 -53.96 5.42
CA ARG A 5 -28.64 -54.05 6.40
C ARG A 5 -27.31 -53.69 5.75
N ILE A 6 -26.61 -52.73 6.33
CA ILE A 6 -25.21 -52.39 5.99
C ILE A 6 -24.30 -53.53 6.47
N ARG A 7 -23.51 -54.13 5.56
CA ARG A 7 -22.44 -55.07 5.91
C ARG A 7 -21.24 -54.27 6.45
N ARG A 8 -20.76 -54.63 7.64
CA ARG A 8 -19.49 -54.11 8.18
C ARG A 8 -18.33 -54.74 7.40
N GLY A 9 -17.50 -53.91 6.78
CA GLY A 9 -16.24 -54.31 6.16
C GLY A 9 -15.20 -54.75 7.21
N PRO A 10 -14.14 -55.46 6.79
CA PRO A 10 -13.19 -56.09 7.70
C PRO A 10 -12.35 -55.06 8.45
N LEU A 11 -12.15 -55.32 9.75
CA LEU A 11 -11.18 -54.67 10.60
C LEU A 11 -9.77 -55.10 10.15
N CYS A 12 -8.95 -54.16 9.69
CA CYS A 12 -7.52 -54.40 9.50
C CYS A 12 -6.80 -54.32 10.86
N PRO A 13 -6.07 -55.36 11.28
CA PRO A 13 -5.10 -55.29 12.35
C PRO A 13 -3.70 -54.99 11.79
N CYS A 14 -2.91 -54.22 12.53
CA CYS A 14 -1.44 -54.25 12.68
C CYS A 14 -1.00 -52.85 13.16
N ALA A 15 -0.63 -52.68 14.43
CA ALA A 15 0.67 -53.00 15.03
C ALA A 15 1.72 -51.91 14.76
N GLY A 16 2.31 -51.41 15.84
CA GLY A 16 3.03 -50.15 15.87
C GLY A 16 4.50 -50.21 15.48
N ALA A 17 5.04 -49.02 15.20
CA ALA A 17 6.42 -48.62 15.42
C ALA A 17 6.47 -47.08 15.53
N PRO A 18 7.28 -46.50 16.44
CA PRO A 18 7.34 -45.06 16.63
C PRO A 18 8.26 -44.42 15.57
N ALA A 19 7.70 -43.53 14.75
CA ALA A 19 8.50 -42.68 13.88
C ALA A 19 8.78 -41.35 14.58
N THR A 20 9.94 -41.29 15.24
CA THR A 20 10.59 -40.03 15.59
C THR A 20 11.08 -39.41 14.28
N THR A 21 10.43 -38.32 13.82
CA THR A 21 10.98 -37.50 12.75
C THR A 21 10.93 -36.05 13.16
N SER A 22 12.14 -35.51 13.28
CA SER A 22 12.52 -34.17 13.64
C SER A 22 11.66 -33.07 13.04
N ARG A 23 11.33 -32.08 13.88
CA ARG A 23 11.05 -30.71 13.48
C ARG A 23 12.23 -30.20 12.63
N THR A 24 12.12 -30.31 11.32
CA THR A 24 13.03 -29.60 10.42
C THR A 24 12.57 -28.15 10.37
N ASN A 25 13.29 -27.31 11.09
CA ASN A 25 13.32 -25.86 10.90
C ASN A 25 13.74 -25.61 9.44
N PHE A 26 12.75 -25.52 8.55
CA PHE A 26 12.99 -25.26 7.14
C PHE A 26 13.22 -23.75 6.98
N ALA A 27 14.50 -23.40 7.00
CA ALA A 27 15.11 -22.22 6.37
C ALA A 27 14.43 -20.86 6.59
N LYS A 28 14.77 -20.22 7.72
CA LYS A 28 14.77 -18.75 7.88
C LYS A 28 15.99 -18.08 7.22
N GLU A 29 16.57 -18.70 6.19
CA GLU A 29 18.00 -18.47 5.84
C GLU A 29 18.25 -17.82 4.47
N THR A 30 17.33 -17.00 3.93
CA THR A 30 17.60 -16.27 2.67
C THR A 30 17.22 -14.79 2.59
N TYR A 31 16.80 -14.14 3.69
CA TYR A 31 16.64 -12.67 3.70
C TYR A 31 17.42 -12.02 4.84
N ARG A 32 18.73 -12.22 4.85
CA ARG A 32 19.67 -11.46 5.69
C ARG A 32 20.05 -10.16 4.96
N TRP A 33 19.11 -9.24 4.85
CA TRP A 33 19.39 -7.88 4.41
C TRP A 33 20.29 -7.19 5.44
N SER A 34 21.44 -6.72 4.99
CA SER A 34 22.41 -5.95 5.77
C SER A 34 21.85 -4.56 6.07
N MET A 35 21.01 -4.45 7.10
CA MET A 35 20.80 -3.17 7.78
C MET A 35 22.00 -2.93 8.71
N SER A 36 22.79 -1.92 8.39
CA SER A 36 23.79 -1.37 9.29
C SER A 36 23.09 -0.67 10.46
N ASN A 37 22.76 -1.45 11.51
CA ASN A 37 22.70 -1.11 12.95
C ASN A 37 21.72 -2.09 13.63
N ASN A 38 22.23 -2.90 14.55
CA ASN A 38 21.56 -4.06 15.16
C ASN A 38 20.47 -3.73 16.19
N ASN A 39 19.57 -2.79 15.91
CA ASN A 39 18.40 -2.57 16.76
C ASN A 39 17.14 -2.99 15.99
N PRO A 40 16.29 -3.87 16.55
CA PRO A 40 14.97 -4.13 15.97
C PRO A 40 14.17 -2.83 15.94
N ILE A 41 13.48 -2.56 14.83
CA ILE A 41 12.62 -1.38 14.69
C ILE A 41 11.49 -1.47 15.73
N ASP A 42 11.51 -0.60 16.73
CA ASP A 42 10.44 -0.46 17.72
C ASP A 42 9.54 0.68 17.24
N LEU A 43 8.50 0.30 16.51
CA LEU A 43 7.59 1.25 15.87
C LEU A 43 7.04 2.30 16.85
N ARG A 44 6.80 1.96 18.13
CA ARG A 44 6.28 2.93 19.10
C ARG A 44 7.33 3.92 19.58
N GLN A 45 8.54 3.45 19.86
CA GLN A 45 9.64 4.32 20.29
C GLN A 45 10.11 5.21 19.13
N ASP A 46 10.35 4.61 17.97
CA ASP A 46 10.83 5.32 16.79
C ASP A 46 9.78 6.35 16.34
N ARG A 47 8.48 6.00 16.37
CA ARG A 47 7.39 6.96 16.13
C ARG A 47 7.46 8.18 17.03
N ARG A 48 7.68 7.98 18.33
CA ARG A 48 7.81 9.09 19.26
C ARG A 48 9.01 9.97 18.89
N GLU A 49 10.14 9.37 18.54
CA GLU A 49 11.35 10.11 18.20
C GLU A 49 11.22 10.87 16.88
N TRP A 50 10.76 10.24 15.80
CA TRP A 50 10.66 10.95 14.53
C TRP A 50 9.57 12.02 14.52
N LEU A 51 8.49 11.85 15.30
CA LEU A 51 7.50 12.91 15.52
C LEU A 51 8.11 14.10 16.26
N LYS A 52 8.92 13.88 17.30
CA LYS A 52 9.63 14.97 18.01
C LYS A 52 10.61 15.69 17.09
N THR A 53 11.42 14.97 16.31
CA THR A 53 12.39 15.59 15.40
C THR A 53 11.71 16.37 14.29
N SER A 54 10.52 15.94 13.84
CA SER A 54 9.74 16.68 12.82
C SER A 54 9.19 18.02 13.34
N ALA A 55 8.89 18.14 14.64
CA ALA A 55 8.41 19.38 15.25
C ALA A 55 9.51 20.42 15.47
N ALA A 56 10.79 20.02 15.48
CA ALA A 56 11.92 20.89 15.77
C ALA A 56 12.34 21.81 14.61
N ILE A 57 11.72 21.71 13.42
CA ILE A 57 12.04 22.53 12.25
C ILE A 57 11.20 23.83 12.19
N VAL A 58 10.13 23.95 12.99
CA VAL A 58 9.36 25.19 13.12
C VAL A 58 9.64 25.84 14.48
N GLY A 59 10.81 26.43 14.65
CA GLY A 59 11.09 27.18 15.88
C GLY A 59 12.56 27.50 16.15
N ALA A 60 13.11 28.47 15.42
CA ALA A 60 14.23 29.29 15.91
C ALA A 60 14.39 30.59 15.08
N SER A 61 13.64 31.63 15.44
CA SER A 61 14.09 33.03 15.33
C SER A 61 13.21 33.92 16.22
N LEU A 62 13.33 33.75 17.53
CA LEU A 62 13.03 34.81 18.49
C LEU A 62 14.33 35.61 18.71
N LEU A 63 14.53 36.64 17.90
CA LEU A 63 15.35 37.78 18.27
C LEU A 63 14.44 39.02 18.22
N PRO A 64 14.35 39.82 19.29
CA PRO A 64 13.73 41.13 19.21
C PRO A 64 14.72 42.07 18.53
N LEU A 65 14.50 42.36 17.24
CA LEU A 65 15.19 43.42 16.52
C LEU A 65 14.22 44.57 16.23
N PRO A 66 14.69 45.82 16.27
CA PRO A 66 13.85 47.01 16.19
C PRO A 66 13.26 47.16 14.78
N ALA A 67 12.10 47.81 14.73
CA ALA A 67 11.33 48.08 13.53
C ALA A 67 12.19 48.74 12.44
N ILE A 68 12.55 47.96 11.42
CA ILE A 68 12.97 48.49 10.12
C ILE A 68 11.69 48.53 9.27
N THR A 69 11.15 49.75 9.14
CA THR A 69 10.25 50.11 8.05
C THR A 69 10.94 49.76 6.73
N GLN A 70 10.47 48.73 6.04
CA GLN A 70 10.79 48.57 4.62
C GLN A 70 9.60 49.06 3.79
N GLU A 71 9.87 50.18 3.14
CA GLU A 71 9.05 50.85 2.14
C GLU A 71 8.56 49.88 1.06
N GLN A 72 7.25 49.91 0.82
CA GLN A 72 6.67 49.44 -0.42
C GLN A 72 6.85 50.54 -1.48
N PRO A 73 7.48 50.29 -2.63
CA PRO A 73 7.38 51.21 -3.75
C PRO A 73 5.99 51.05 -4.39
N HIS A 74 5.14 52.05 -4.21
CA HIS A 74 3.97 52.27 -5.06
C HIS A 74 4.44 52.77 -6.43
N ALA A 75 4.01 52.09 -7.48
CA ALA A 75 3.94 52.63 -8.83
C ALA A 75 2.58 52.25 -9.45
N GLU A 76 1.62 53.16 -9.36
CA GLU A 76 0.56 53.35 -10.38
C GLU A 76 1.23 53.90 -11.65
N THR A 77 0.85 53.67 -12.91
CA THR A 77 -0.42 53.27 -13.54
C THR A 77 -0.09 52.87 -14.98
N ALA A 78 -0.75 51.86 -15.56
CA ALA A 78 -1.17 51.88 -16.97
C ALA A 78 -2.19 50.78 -17.25
N SER A 79 -3.35 51.22 -17.72
CA SER A 79 -4.50 50.44 -18.11
C SER A 79 -4.21 49.50 -19.29
N ALA A 80 -4.46 48.21 -19.14
CA ALA A 80 -4.69 47.30 -20.25
C ALA A 80 -5.65 46.19 -19.80
N LYS A 81 -6.89 46.24 -20.29
CA LYS A 81 -7.81 45.09 -20.26
C LYS A 81 -7.16 43.90 -20.97
N PRO A 82 -7.29 42.68 -20.44
CA PRO A 82 -7.47 41.51 -21.26
C PRO A 82 -8.92 41.02 -21.13
N VAL A 83 -9.69 41.24 -22.20
CA VAL A 83 -10.75 40.32 -22.59
C VAL A 83 -10.05 39.04 -23.05
N GLY A 84 -10.37 37.89 -22.46
CA GLY A 84 -9.98 36.62 -23.07
C GLY A 84 -9.86 35.44 -22.13
N LYS A 85 -10.99 34.75 -21.95
CA LYS A 85 -11.11 33.31 -21.65
C LYS A 85 -10.51 32.88 -20.30
N SER A 86 -11.35 32.88 -19.28
CA SER A 86 -11.33 31.81 -18.28
C SER A 86 -11.42 30.48 -19.03
N SER A 87 -10.26 29.86 -19.24
CA SER A 87 -10.23 28.43 -19.51
C SER A 87 -10.72 27.79 -18.22
N GLU A 88 -12.02 27.49 -18.17
CA GLU A 88 -12.52 26.42 -17.32
C GLU A 88 -11.84 25.14 -17.82
N ASN A 89 -10.60 24.97 -17.37
CA ASN A 89 -10.02 23.66 -17.30
C ASN A 89 -10.82 22.97 -16.21
N ASN A 90 -11.90 22.31 -16.62
CA ASN A 90 -12.67 21.38 -15.83
C ASN A 90 -11.78 20.16 -15.54
N PHE A 91 -10.65 20.39 -14.86
CA PHE A 91 -9.94 19.32 -14.20
C PHE A 91 -10.85 18.91 -13.05
N PRO A 92 -11.30 17.64 -13.01
CA PRO A 92 -12.00 17.16 -11.84
C PRO A 92 -11.14 17.51 -10.63
N SER A 93 -11.74 18.13 -9.62
CA SER A 93 -11.06 18.53 -8.40
C SER A 93 -10.42 17.29 -7.77
N ARG A 94 -9.12 17.09 -7.99
CA ARG A 94 -8.35 15.97 -7.45
C ARG A 94 -8.29 16.07 -5.93
N PHE A 95 -8.36 14.95 -5.25
CA PHE A 95 -8.26 14.91 -3.80
C PHE A 95 -6.83 15.14 -3.32
N PHE A 96 -5.86 14.55 -4.01
CA PHE A 96 -4.43 14.67 -3.76
C PHE A 96 -3.80 15.83 -4.50
N THR A 97 -2.75 16.40 -3.89
CA THR A 97 -1.80 17.25 -4.62
C THR A 97 -0.97 16.40 -5.60
N PRO A 98 -0.31 16.99 -6.62
CA PRO A 98 0.52 16.23 -7.54
C PRO A 98 1.61 15.39 -6.85
N LEU A 99 2.22 15.93 -5.79
CA LEU A 99 3.24 15.21 -5.02
C LEU A 99 2.65 14.05 -4.21
N GLN A 100 1.47 14.24 -3.62
CA GLN A 100 0.77 13.18 -2.89
C GLN A 100 0.33 12.06 -3.82
N HIS A 101 -0.16 12.40 -5.01
CA HIS A 101 -0.54 11.42 -6.02
C HIS A 101 0.66 10.59 -6.49
N ALA A 102 1.80 11.24 -6.79
CA ALA A 102 3.05 10.54 -7.12
C ALA A 102 3.52 9.61 -5.97
N LEU A 103 3.35 10.03 -4.71
CA LEU A 103 3.65 9.19 -3.56
C LEU A 103 2.72 7.96 -3.48
N VAL A 104 1.42 8.12 -3.70
CA VAL A 104 0.47 7.00 -3.75
C VAL A 104 0.81 6.05 -4.91
N GLU A 105 1.23 6.59 -6.05
CA GLU A 105 1.65 5.82 -7.22
C GLU A 105 2.86 4.93 -6.89
N GLU A 106 3.92 5.47 -6.29
CA GLU A 106 5.08 4.68 -5.87
C GLU A 106 4.75 3.70 -4.73
N LEU A 107 3.90 4.09 -3.78
CA LEU A 107 3.47 3.23 -2.68
C LEU A 107 2.70 2.01 -3.20
N SER A 108 1.72 2.24 -4.09
CA SER A 108 0.92 1.16 -4.68
C SER A 108 1.76 0.26 -5.58
N GLU A 109 2.68 0.81 -6.38
CA GLU A 109 3.64 0.05 -7.19
C GLU A 109 4.57 -0.80 -6.32
N THR A 110 4.98 -0.31 -5.14
CA THR A 110 5.78 -1.12 -4.21
C THR A 110 4.99 -2.30 -3.63
N ILE A 111 3.66 -2.21 -3.54
CA ILE A 111 2.79 -3.28 -3.03
C ILE A 111 2.49 -4.33 -4.12
N ILE A 112 2.19 -3.89 -5.34
CA ILE A 112 1.98 -4.76 -6.52
C ILE A 112 2.88 -4.24 -7.65
N PRO A 113 4.15 -4.69 -7.72
CA PRO A 113 5.08 -4.28 -8.76
C PRO A 113 4.74 -4.95 -10.08
N ALA A 114 5.17 -4.33 -11.19
CA ALA A 114 5.17 -5.01 -12.49
C ALA A 114 6.13 -6.20 -12.51
N ASP A 115 5.76 -7.26 -13.22
CA ASP A 115 6.60 -8.42 -13.49
C ASP A 115 6.49 -8.88 -14.95
N ASP A 116 7.00 -10.07 -15.25
CA ASP A 116 6.98 -10.62 -16.61
C ASP A 116 5.59 -11.09 -17.06
N HIS A 117 4.66 -11.31 -16.11
CA HIS A 117 3.31 -11.80 -16.38
C HIS A 117 2.34 -10.63 -16.61
N SER A 118 2.38 -9.60 -15.75
CA SER A 118 1.45 -8.47 -15.84
C SER A 118 2.07 -7.13 -15.43
N GLY A 119 1.40 -6.03 -15.85
CA GLY A 119 1.78 -4.69 -15.42
C GLY A 119 1.46 -4.44 -13.94
N GLY A 120 2.23 -3.58 -13.27
CA GLY A 120 2.07 -3.24 -11.86
C GLY A 120 0.93 -2.26 -11.57
N ALA A 121 0.77 -1.90 -10.29
CA ALA A 121 -0.24 -0.97 -9.81
C ALA A 121 -0.21 0.41 -10.48
N LYS A 122 0.98 0.90 -10.82
CA LYS A 122 1.19 2.14 -11.57
C LYS A 122 0.62 2.03 -12.98
N ALA A 123 0.93 0.95 -13.70
CA ALA A 123 0.37 0.70 -15.03
C ALA A 123 -1.17 0.54 -14.97
N ALA A 124 -1.68 -0.04 -13.89
CA ALA A 124 -3.11 -0.20 -13.63
C ALA A 124 -3.80 1.09 -13.15
N LYS A 125 -3.08 2.20 -13.01
CA LYS A 125 -3.61 3.51 -12.55
C LYS A 125 -4.33 3.44 -11.20
N VAL A 126 -3.79 2.63 -10.28
CA VAL A 126 -4.36 2.48 -8.94
C VAL A 126 -4.42 3.80 -8.18
N ALA A 127 -3.41 4.67 -8.34
CA ALA A 127 -3.40 5.99 -7.71
C ALA A 127 -4.56 6.88 -8.16
N ASP A 128 -4.91 6.84 -9.46
CA ASP A 128 -6.07 7.58 -9.99
C ASP A 128 -7.38 7.05 -9.42
N PHE A 129 -7.52 5.72 -9.32
CA PHE A 129 -8.68 5.09 -8.69
C PHE A 129 -8.85 5.53 -7.22
N ILE A 130 -7.76 5.54 -6.45
CA ILE A 130 -7.78 5.95 -5.05
C ILE A 130 -8.12 7.45 -4.92
N ASP A 131 -7.53 8.30 -5.76
CA ASP A 131 -7.81 9.75 -5.78
C ASP A 131 -9.30 10.02 -6.02
N GLN A 132 -9.89 9.37 -7.02
CA GLN A 132 -11.31 9.50 -7.33
C GLN A 132 -12.17 9.01 -6.16
N LEU A 133 -11.89 7.83 -5.62
CA LEU A 133 -12.66 7.25 -4.50
C LEU A 133 -12.66 8.17 -3.27
N LEU A 134 -11.51 8.77 -2.94
CA LEU A 134 -11.39 9.70 -1.82
C LEU A 134 -11.92 11.10 -2.14
N GLY A 135 -11.99 11.49 -3.41
CA GLY A 135 -12.68 12.71 -3.84
C GLY A 135 -14.19 12.61 -3.64
N GLU A 136 -14.76 11.44 -3.88
CA GLU A 136 -16.21 11.19 -3.82
C GLU A 136 -16.73 10.82 -2.42
N THR A 137 -15.87 10.29 -1.54
CA THR A 137 -16.30 9.91 -0.18
C THR A 137 -16.75 11.11 0.66
N TYR A 138 -17.76 10.93 1.50
CA TYR A 138 -18.18 11.90 2.51
C TYR A 138 -17.54 11.65 3.89
N ASP A 139 -16.72 10.60 4.03
CA ASP A 139 -16.05 10.29 5.28
C ASP A 139 -14.78 11.15 5.46
N ASP A 140 -14.92 12.24 6.21
CA ASP A 140 -13.81 13.14 6.52
C ASP A 140 -12.72 12.46 7.36
N ASN A 141 -13.05 11.44 8.16
CA ASN A 141 -12.03 10.70 8.92
C ASN A 141 -11.16 9.86 7.98
N GLN A 142 -11.75 9.27 6.94
CA GLN A 142 -11.01 8.57 5.91
C GLN A 142 -10.09 9.54 5.14
N LYS A 143 -10.60 10.71 4.74
CA LYS A 143 -9.78 11.75 4.08
C LYS A 143 -8.62 12.21 4.96
N ALA A 144 -8.87 12.44 6.25
CA ALA A 144 -7.84 12.82 7.21
C ALA A 144 -6.79 11.72 7.41
N LEU A 145 -7.22 10.46 7.54
CA LEU A 145 -6.32 9.30 7.64
C LEU A 145 -5.38 9.20 6.44
N TRP A 146 -5.88 9.41 5.22
CA TRP A 146 -5.06 9.34 4.01
C TRP A 146 -4.04 10.48 3.91
N ARG A 147 -4.45 11.72 4.19
CA ARG A 147 -3.53 12.87 4.18
C ARG A 147 -2.43 12.73 5.23
N GLU A 148 -2.82 12.34 6.44
CA GLU A 148 -1.87 12.15 7.54
C GLU A 148 -0.98 10.92 7.30
N GLY A 149 -1.55 9.80 6.86
CA GLY A 149 -0.82 8.58 6.57
C GLY A 149 0.29 8.77 5.54
N LEU A 150 0.02 9.50 4.45
CA LEU A 150 1.04 9.85 3.45
C LEU A 150 2.20 10.66 4.06
N ARG A 151 1.88 11.63 4.91
CA ARG A 151 2.88 12.42 5.64
C ARG A 151 3.71 11.54 6.57
N LEU A 152 3.05 10.63 7.30
CA LEU A 152 3.71 9.77 8.27
C LEU A 152 4.67 8.79 7.59
N VAL A 153 4.27 8.20 6.46
CA VAL A 153 5.14 7.28 5.70
C VAL A 153 6.35 8.00 5.10
N ASP A 154 6.20 9.21 4.59
CA ASP A 154 7.35 10.00 4.10
C ASP A 154 8.33 10.31 5.25
N LEU A 155 7.83 10.63 6.44
CA LEU A 155 8.65 10.88 7.61
C LEU A 155 9.33 9.61 8.13
N MET A 156 8.65 8.47 8.13
CA MET A 156 9.26 7.18 8.41
C MET A 156 10.40 6.89 7.41
N SER A 157 10.18 7.11 6.11
CA SER A 157 11.25 6.97 5.11
C SER A 157 12.44 7.85 5.46
N ARG A 158 12.23 9.15 5.73
CA ARG A 158 13.32 10.06 6.09
C ARG A 158 14.06 9.63 7.35
N HIS A 159 13.34 9.09 8.33
CA HIS A 159 13.93 8.63 9.58
C HIS A 159 14.84 7.41 9.36
N TYR A 160 14.42 6.43 8.56
CA TYR A 160 15.17 5.17 8.38
C TYR A 160 16.18 5.20 7.22
N SER A 161 15.93 5.97 6.15
CA SER A 161 16.78 6.01 4.96
C SER A 161 17.47 7.37 4.74
N GLY A 162 17.10 8.39 5.51
CA GLY A 162 17.58 9.76 5.31
C GLY A 162 16.95 10.49 4.11
N LYS A 163 16.02 9.84 3.39
CA LYS A 163 15.43 10.34 2.14
C LYS A 163 13.91 10.30 2.19
N SER A 164 13.26 11.17 1.41
CA SER A 164 11.82 11.03 1.16
C SER A 164 11.52 9.66 0.54
N PHE A 165 10.29 9.18 0.67
CA PHE A 165 9.93 7.87 0.11
C PHE A 165 10.13 7.81 -1.41
N LEU A 166 9.86 8.93 -2.10
CA LEU A 166 10.07 9.08 -3.54
C LEU A 166 11.56 9.02 -3.93
N GLU A 167 12.46 9.53 -3.09
CA GLU A 167 13.91 9.52 -3.33
C GLU A 167 14.61 8.25 -2.81
N ALA A 168 13.92 7.45 -2.00
CA ALA A 168 14.42 6.21 -1.45
C ALA A 168 14.61 5.14 -2.55
N ARG A 169 15.59 4.26 -2.36
CA ARG A 169 15.82 3.11 -3.25
C ARG A 169 14.69 2.08 -3.12
N PRO A 170 14.44 1.22 -4.12
CA PRO A 170 13.38 0.22 -4.05
C PRO A 170 13.44 -0.64 -2.78
N GLU A 171 14.62 -1.02 -2.33
CA GLU A 171 14.79 -1.88 -1.16
C GLU A 171 14.55 -1.13 0.16
N GLU A 172 14.84 0.17 0.19
CA GLU A 172 14.51 1.05 1.31
C GLU A 172 13.00 1.26 1.43
N ARG A 173 12.31 1.43 0.29
CA ARG A 173 10.84 1.53 0.25
C ARG A 173 10.18 0.25 0.76
N VAL A 174 10.63 -0.91 0.28
CA VAL A 174 10.16 -2.22 0.74
C VAL A 174 10.40 -2.39 2.24
N ALA A 175 11.57 -2.00 2.74
CA ALA A 175 11.87 -2.09 4.17
C ALA A 175 10.88 -1.28 5.03
N VAL A 176 10.57 -0.03 4.64
CA VAL A 176 9.60 0.81 5.35
C VAL A 176 8.21 0.16 5.36
N LEU A 177 7.73 -0.33 4.21
CA LEU A 177 6.42 -0.98 4.13
C LEU A 177 6.39 -2.32 4.87
N LYS A 178 7.50 -3.05 4.90
CA LYS A 178 7.62 -4.31 5.63
C LYS A 178 7.42 -4.10 7.13
N VAL A 179 7.99 -3.03 7.70
CA VAL A 179 7.78 -2.67 9.11
C VAL A 179 6.30 -2.49 9.41
N LEU A 180 5.58 -1.76 8.57
CA LEU A 180 4.15 -1.53 8.73
C LEU A 180 3.36 -2.84 8.56
N SER A 181 3.79 -3.71 7.65
CA SER A 181 3.16 -5.01 7.44
C SER A 181 3.37 -6.00 8.57
N ASP A 182 4.56 -6.05 9.16
CA ASP A 182 4.87 -6.92 10.29
C ASP A 182 4.12 -6.48 11.57
N ASN A 183 3.63 -5.23 11.61
CA ASN A 183 2.94 -4.63 12.75
C ASN A 183 1.49 -4.26 12.47
N ASP A 184 0.82 -4.94 11.53
CA ASP A 184 -0.56 -4.65 11.12
C ASP A 184 -1.62 -4.78 12.23
N HIS A 185 -1.29 -5.48 13.32
CA HIS A 185 -2.09 -5.57 14.53
C HIS A 185 -2.08 -4.28 15.39
N MET A 186 -1.11 -3.37 15.21
CA MET A 186 -0.99 -2.11 15.97
C MET A 186 -1.91 -1.02 15.43
N THR A 187 -3.21 -1.29 15.37
CA THR A 187 -4.22 -0.38 14.78
C THR A 187 -4.47 0.88 15.61
N ASP A 188 -3.89 1.01 16.79
CA ASP A 188 -3.81 2.26 17.55
C ASP A 188 -2.94 3.33 16.86
N LEU A 189 -2.06 2.92 15.94
CA LEU A 189 -1.18 3.80 15.20
C LEU A 189 -1.80 4.21 13.85
N PRO A 190 -1.89 5.52 13.53
CA PRO A 190 -2.48 6.00 12.27
C PRO A 190 -1.70 5.56 11.03
N GLU A 191 -0.37 5.47 11.10
CA GLU A 191 0.47 4.96 9.99
C GLU A 191 0.17 3.50 9.64
N VAL A 192 -0.14 2.67 10.65
CA VAL A 192 -0.50 1.26 10.47
C VAL A 192 -1.91 1.16 9.88
N ARG A 193 -2.88 1.90 10.42
CA ARG A 193 -4.24 1.97 9.85
C ARG A 193 -4.24 2.45 8.40
N PHE A 194 -3.44 3.46 8.11
CA PHE A 194 -3.23 3.95 6.75
C PHE A 194 -2.67 2.85 5.85
N PHE A 195 -1.63 2.14 6.28
CA PHE A 195 -1.04 1.06 5.49
C PHE A 195 -2.03 -0.08 5.20
N ILE A 196 -2.89 -0.43 6.16
CA ILE A 196 -3.97 -1.42 5.95
C ILE A 196 -4.93 -0.95 4.86
N GLU A 197 -5.40 0.31 4.93
CA GLU A 197 -6.28 0.88 3.91
C GLU A 197 -5.59 1.02 2.55
N LEU A 198 -4.33 1.42 2.52
CA LEU A 198 -3.51 1.49 1.31
C LEU A 198 -3.42 0.12 0.65
N LYS A 199 -3.06 -0.94 1.38
CA LYS A 199 -3.05 -2.32 0.86
C LYS A 199 -4.42 -2.70 0.31
N ARG A 200 -5.47 -2.49 1.09
CA ARG A 200 -6.86 -2.84 0.73
C ARG A 200 -7.29 -2.17 -0.57
N LEU A 201 -7.08 -0.86 -0.68
CA LEU A 201 -7.47 -0.11 -1.88
C LEU A 201 -6.55 -0.39 -3.06
N THR A 202 -5.27 -0.69 -2.83
CA THR A 202 -4.34 -1.09 -3.90
C THR A 202 -4.79 -2.40 -4.53
N VAL A 203 -5.02 -3.43 -3.72
CA VAL A 203 -5.52 -4.74 -4.17
C VAL A 203 -6.86 -4.60 -4.90
N ARG A 204 -7.80 -3.83 -4.32
CA ARG A 204 -9.10 -3.59 -4.95
C ARG A 204 -8.97 -2.88 -6.29
N GLY A 205 -8.24 -1.77 -6.35
CA GLY A 205 -8.04 -1.00 -7.58
C GLY A 205 -7.37 -1.84 -8.65
N TYR A 206 -6.35 -2.61 -8.27
CA TYR A 206 -5.60 -3.45 -9.19
C TYR A 206 -6.46 -4.58 -9.79
N TYR A 207 -7.08 -5.44 -8.97
CA TYR A 207 -7.82 -6.60 -9.48
C TYR A 207 -9.19 -6.27 -10.09
N THR A 208 -9.65 -5.02 -9.97
CA THR A 208 -10.81 -4.51 -10.74
C THR A 208 -10.40 -3.76 -12.01
N SER A 209 -9.10 -3.52 -12.21
CA SER A 209 -8.57 -2.94 -13.44
C SER A 209 -8.54 -3.96 -14.57
N LYS A 210 -8.40 -3.46 -15.81
CA LYS A 210 -8.21 -4.32 -16.99
C LYS A 210 -6.98 -5.22 -16.84
N ILE A 211 -5.87 -4.67 -16.34
CA ILE A 211 -4.61 -5.40 -16.16
C ILE A 211 -4.79 -6.52 -15.14
N GLY A 212 -5.30 -6.19 -13.95
CA GLY A 212 -5.48 -7.19 -12.89
C GLY A 212 -6.51 -8.28 -13.24
N ILE A 213 -7.62 -7.96 -13.92
CA ILE A 213 -8.63 -8.97 -14.24
C ILE A 213 -8.29 -9.82 -15.47
N HIS A 214 -7.69 -9.23 -16.51
CA HIS A 214 -7.48 -9.93 -17.78
C HIS A 214 -6.05 -10.41 -17.98
N ASP A 215 -5.06 -9.64 -17.55
CA ASP A 215 -3.65 -9.97 -17.79
C ASP A 215 -3.12 -10.82 -16.63
N GLU A 216 -3.36 -10.40 -15.38
CA GLU A 216 -2.92 -11.13 -14.18
C GLU A 216 -3.78 -12.38 -13.90
N LEU A 217 -5.10 -12.20 -13.70
CA LEU A 217 -6.00 -13.30 -13.33
C LEU A 217 -6.48 -14.15 -14.51
N GLU A 218 -6.26 -13.70 -15.75
CA GLU A 218 -6.78 -14.33 -16.96
C GLU A 218 -8.27 -14.70 -16.89
N TYR A 219 -9.10 -13.84 -16.29
CA TYR A 219 -10.49 -14.19 -15.96
C TYR A 219 -11.28 -14.63 -17.21
N LYS A 220 -11.76 -15.87 -17.20
CA LYS A 220 -12.51 -16.51 -18.31
C LYS A 220 -14.03 -16.48 -18.14
N GLY A 221 -14.53 -15.97 -17.01
CA GLY A 221 -15.97 -15.97 -16.68
C GLY A 221 -16.79 -15.04 -17.57
N ASN A 222 -18.10 -15.01 -17.33
CA ASN A 222 -19.09 -14.27 -18.16
C ASN A 222 -19.08 -14.68 -19.65
N ARG A 223 -18.51 -15.83 -19.97
CA ARG A 223 -18.65 -16.51 -21.28
C ARG A 223 -19.78 -17.53 -21.19
N ILE A 224 -20.58 -17.62 -22.26
CA ILE A 224 -21.60 -18.65 -22.36
C ILE A 224 -20.90 -20.01 -22.49
N LEU A 225 -21.13 -20.88 -21.52
CA LEU A 225 -20.78 -22.29 -21.62
C LEU A 225 -21.91 -22.98 -22.40
N GLN A 226 -21.60 -23.46 -23.60
CA GLN A 226 -22.57 -24.21 -24.41
C GLN A 226 -22.88 -25.57 -23.79
N GLU A 227 -21.93 -26.13 -23.04
CA GLU A 227 -22.06 -27.37 -22.30
C GLU A 227 -21.48 -27.20 -20.89
N TYR A 228 -22.04 -27.93 -19.94
CA TYR A 228 -21.55 -27.93 -18.57
C TYR A 228 -20.26 -28.77 -18.50
N VAL A 229 -19.13 -28.09 -18.29
CA VAL A 229 -17.85 -28.74 -18.02
C VAL A 229 -17.88 -29.15 -16.55
N GLY A 230 -18.11 -30.44 -16.28
CA GLY A 230 -18.15 -30.98 -14.91
C GLY A 230 -16.80 -30.88 -14.18
N CYS A 231 -16.76 -31.29 -12.92
CA CYS A 231 -15.50 -31.50 -12.23
C CYS A 231 -14.91 -32.83 -12.68
N ASP A 232 -13.70 -32.82 -13.26
CA ASP A 232 -12.92 -34.04 -13.47
C ASP A 232 -12.43 -34.54 -12.11
N ASP A 233 -13.08 -35.57 -11.57
CA ASP A 233 -12.71 -36.26 -10.33
C ASP A 233 -11.58 -37.28 -10.52
N GLN A 234 -10.97 -37.31 -11.71
CA GLN A 234 -9.83 -38.16 -12.01
C GLN A 234 -8.54 -37.49 -11.49
N GLY A 235 -8.20 -37.76 -10.23
CA GLY A 235 -6.83 -37.55 -9.74
C GLY A 235 -5.81 -38.23 -10.66
N PRO A 236 -4.55 -37.74 -10.73
CA PRO A 236 -3.58 -38.25 -11.69
C PRO A 236 -3.43 -39.76 -11.54
N ALA A 237 -3.81 -40.51 -12.59
CA ALA A 237 -3.52 -41.92 -12.68
C ALA A 237 -2.00 -42.07 -12.76
N ASN A 238 -1.41 -42.55 -11.67
CA ASN A 238 0.00 -42.93 -11.61
C ASN A 238 0.36 -43.80 -12.83
N SER A 239 1.33 -43.36 -13.62
CA SER A 239 2.05 -44.18 -14.61
C SER A 239 3.54 -44.04 -14.34
#